data_AF-A0A4V3CTB6-F1
#
_entry.id   AF-A0A4V3CTB6-F1
#
_cell.length_a   1.000
_cell.length_b   1.000
_cell.length_c   1.000
_cell.angle_alpha   90.00
_cell.angle_beta   90.00
_cell.angle_gamma   90.00
#
_symmetry.space_group_name_H-M   'P 1'
#
loop_
_entity.id
_entity.type
_entity.pdbx_description
1 polymer ?
#
loop_
_entity_poly.entity_id
_entity_poly.type
_entity_poly.pdbx_seq_one_letter_code
_entity_poly.pdbx_strand_id
1 'polypeptide(L)'
;MLRRSELKARMALLLGGRAAELLVFGEPSTGAADDLARASDLARDLVLRFGMDEALGPVTYADKPVDMLLGEQHVHGQHWSSEGRMLGSAPRPDLKALKQSLCW
;
A
#
# COMPACT_ATOMS: atom_id res chain seq x y z
N MET A 1 4.53 10.89 14.25
CA MET A 1 4.58 11.42 12.87
C MET A 1 5.78 10.82 12.17
N LEU A 2 5.62 10.21 10.99
CA LEU A 2 6.70 9.53 10.25
C LEU A 2 6.96 10.23 8.92
N ARG A 3 8.23 10.33 8.51
CA ARG A 3 8.62 10.85 7.18
C ARG A 3 8.67 9.73 6.15
N ARG A 4 8.56 10.05 4.86
CA ARG A 4 8.70 9.09 3.74
C ARG A 4 9.98 8.25 3.86
N SER A 5 11.09 8.87 4.23
CA SER A 5 12.37 8.17 4.43
C SER A 5 12.33 7.15 5.57
N GLU A 6 11.60 7.46 6.65
CA GLU A 6 11.45 6.53 7.79
C GLU A 6 10.56 5.34 7.43
N LEU A 7 9.47 5.56 6.68
CA LEU A 7 8.64 4.47 6.17
C LEU A 7 9.44 3.56 5.23
N LYS A 8 10.23 4.14 4.32
CA LYS A 8 11.15 3.36 3.46
C LYS A 8 12.20 2.60 4.27
N ALA A 9 12.75 3.20 5.33
CA ALA A 9 13.70 2.51 6.21
C ALA A 9 13.05 1.32 6.94
N ARG A 10 11.80 1.46 7.39
CA ARG A 10 11.03 0.35 8.00
C ARG A 10 10.77 -0.76 6.99
N MET A 11 10.44 -0.42 5.74
CA MET A 11 10.32 -1.41 4.68
C MET A 11 11.63 -2.15 4.42
N ALA A 12 12.76 -1.43 4.38
CA ALA A 12 14.07 -2.05 4.22
C ALA A 12 14.41 -3.00 5.37
N LEU A 13 14.03 -2.67 6.61
CA LEU A 13 14.18 -3.55 7.77
C LEU A 13 13.39 -4.86 7.59
N LEU A 14 12.10 -4.77 7.21
CA LEU A 14 11.23 -5.93 6.98
C LEU A 14 11.81 -6.84 5.89
N LEU A 15 12.25 -6.25 4.77
CA LEU A 15 12.77 -6.98 3.63
C LEU A 15 14.22 -7.47 3.82
N GLY A 16 14.88 -7.06 4.91
CA GLY A 16 16.29 -7.40 5.17
C GLY A 16 16.51 -8.90 5.35
N GLY A 17 15.60 -9.59 6.05
CA GLY A 17 15.68 -11.05 6.21
C GLY A 17 15.62 -11.77 4.87
N ARG A 18 14.65 -11.38 4.02
CA ARG A 18 14.52 -11.91 2.66
C ARG A 18 15.76 -11.65 1.80
N ALA A 19 16.32 -10.45 1.87
CA ALA A 19 17.55 -10.12 1.14
C ALA A 19 18.73 -10.97 1.63
N ALA A 20 18.88 -11.16 2.94
CA ALA A 20 19.94 -11.98 3.52
C ALA A 20 19.83 -13.45 3.08
N GLU A 21 18.61 -14.01 3.04
CA GLU A 21 18.40 -15.39 2.56
C GLU A 21 18.88 -15.56 1.12
N LEU A 22 18.52 -14.64 0.23
CA LEU A 22 18.93 -14.68 -1.17
C LEU A 22 20.45 -14.52 -1.33
N LEU A 23 21.09 -13.69 -0.49
CA LEU A 23 22.53 -13.48 -0.54
C LEU A 23 23.34 -14.67 -0.01
N VAL A 24 22.87 -15.32 1.05
CA VAL A 24 23.62 -16.38 1.74
C VAL A 24 23.29 -17.78 1.21
N PHE A 25 22.00 -18.05 0.98
CA PHE A 25 21.52 -19.37 0.57
C PHE A 25 21.22 -19.48 -0.92
N GLY A 26 21.08 -18.34 -1.62
CA GLY A 26 20.77 -18.32 -3.06
C GLY A 26 19.32 -18.67 -3.38
N GLU A 27 18.49 -18.96 -2.38
CA GLU A 27 17.09 -19.31 -2.56
C GLU A 27 16.16 -18.67 -1.53
N PRO A 28 14.91 -18.38 -1.92
CA PRO A 28 13.81 -18.06 -1.02
C PRO A 28 13.54 -19.09 0.08
N SER A 29 13.28 -18.63 1.31
CA SER A 29 12.50 -19.43 2.27
C SER A 29 11.05 -18.93 2.37
N THR A 30 10.21 -19.69 3.09
CA THR A 30 8.85 -19.29 3.48
C THR A 30 8.81 -18.44 4.76
N GLY A 31 9.92 -18.30 5.47
CA GLY A 31 10.01 -17.60 6.76
C GLY A 31 9.77 -16.09 6.65
N ALA A 32 10.03 -15.48 5.49
CA ALA A 32 9.82 -14.05 5.24
C ALA A 32 8.38 -13.68 4.82
N ALA A 33 7.42 -14.62 4.86
CA ALA A 33 6.06 -14.37 4.38
C ALA A 33 5.36 -13.20 5.10
N ASP A 34 5.50 -13.12 6.43
CA ASP A 34 4.91 -12.05 7.24
C ASP A 34 5.60 -10.69 6.99
N ASP A 35 6.93 -10.69 6.83
CA ASP A 35 7.68 -9.50 6.45
C ASP A 35 7.24 -8.94 5.10
N LEU A 36 7.04 -9.81 4.11
CA LEU A 36 6.57 -9.44 2.77
C LEU A 36 5.16 -8.83 2.81
N ALA A 37 4.24 -9.43 3.58
CA ALA A 37 2.89 -8.90 3.75
C ALA A 37 2.93 -7.49 4.37
N ARG A 38 3.63 -7.33 5.49
CA ARG A 38 3.76 -6.04 6.18
C ARG A 38 4.44 -4.97 5.33
N ALA A 39 5.48 -5.33 4.58
CA ALA A 39 6.15 -4.42 3.66
C ALA A 39 5.21 -3.99 2.52
N SER A 40 4.40 -4.91 2.00
CA SER A 40 3.41 -4.64 0.95
C SER A 40 2.27 -3.73 1.43
N ASP A 41 1.81 -3.91 2.67
CA ASP A 41 0.80 -3.03 3.25
C ASP A 41 1.36 -1.63 3.50
N LEU A 42 2.59 -1.55 4.02
CA LEU A 42 3.27 -0.28 4.24
C LEU A 42 3.52 0.48 2.93
N ALA A 43 3.88 -0.25 1.87
CA ALA A 43 3.96 0.28 0.51
C ALA A 43 2.64 0.89 0.03
N ARG A 44 1.55 0.12 0.18
CA ARG A 44 0.21 0.55 -0.17
C ARG A 44 -0.18 1.80 0.58
N ASP A 45 0.10 1.86 1.87
CA ASP A 45 -0.19 3.01 2.72
C ASP A 45 0.60 4.25 2.32
N LEU A 46 1.89 4.08 2.01
CA LEU A 46 2.77 5.15 1.54
C LEU A 46 2.19 5.83 0.30
N VAL A 47 1.71 5.03 -0.65
CA VAL A 47 1.18 5.53 -1.93
C VAL A 47 -0.27 5.99 -1.79
N LEU A 48 -1.16 5.11 -1.34
CA LEU A 48 -2.61 5.32 -1.39
C LEU A 48 -3.16 6.12 -0.22
N ARG A 49 -2.61 5.98 0.99
CA ARG A 49 -3.12 6.70 2.16
C ARG A 49 -2.42 8.03 2.37
N PHE A 50 -1.10 8.00 2.32
CA PHE A 50 -0.27 9.15 2.66
C PHE A 50 0.07 10.05 1.46
N GLY A 51 -0.22 9.63 0.23
CA GLY A 51 0.08 10.42 -0.97
C GLY A 51 1.57 10.74 -1.10
N MET A 52 2.46 9.86 -0.61
CA MET A 52 3.91 10.07 -0.60
C MET A 52 4.59 9.56 -1.88
N ASP A 53 3.86 9.55 -2.99
CA ASP A 53 4.34 9.23 -4.32
C ASP A 53 4.32 10.47 -5.21
N GLU A 54 5.41 10.71 -5.93
CA GLU A 54 5.58 11.93 -6.74
C GLU A 54 4.76 11.89 -8.04
N ALA A 55 4.51 10.70 -8.60
CA ALA A 55 3.75 10.55 -9.84
C ALA A 55 2.24 10.69 -9.59
N LEU A 56 1.76 10.18 -8.46
CA LEU A 56 0.35 10.27 -8.05
C LEU A 56 0.01 11.54 -7.27
N GLY A 57 1.01 12.23 -6.73
CA GLY A 57 0.84 13.48 -5.97
C GLY A 57 0.24 13.28 -4.57
N PRO A 58 0.06 14.38 -3.82
CA PRO A 58 -0.38 14.37 -2.42
C PRO A 58 -1.90 14.17 -2.30
N VAL A 59 -2.40 13.04 -2.79
CA VAL A 59 -3.81 12.67 -2.76
C VAL A 59 -4.00 11.35 -2.03
N THR A 60 -5.03 11.28 -1.19
CA THR A 60 -5.45 10.04 -0.54
C THR A 60 -6.48 9.32 -1.42
N TYR A 61 -6.15 8.08 -1.78
CA TYR A 61 -6.93 7.18 -2.65
C TYR A 61 -7.60 6.03 -1.88
N ALA A 62 -7.11 5.71 -0.68
CA ALA A 62 -7.65 4.63 0.14
C ALA A 62 -8.62 5.16 1.20
N ASP A 63 -9.74 4.46 1.37
CA ASP A 63 -10.68 4.73 2.45
C ASP A 63 -10.03 4.50 3.81
N LYS A 64 -10.53 5.19 4.84
CA LYS A 64 -10.12 4.91 6.22
C LYS A 64 -10.37 3.43 6.51
N PRO A 65 -9.41 2.69 7.10
CA PRO A 65 -9.69 1.33 7.55
C PRO A 65 -10.91 1.40 8.46
N VAL A 66 -11.96 0.67 8.09
CA VAL A 66 -13.18 0.57 8.86
C VAL A 66 -12.79 -0.04 10.19
N ASP A 67 -12.93 0.74 11.27
CA ASP A 67 -12.65 0.25 12.61
C ASP A 67 -13.67 -0.88 12.88
N MET A 68 -13.19 -2.12 12.94
CA MET A 68 -14.01 -3.32 13.10
C MET A 68 -14.42 -3.48 14.57
N LEU A 69 -14.89 -2.39 15.17
CA LEU A 69 -15.34 -2.33 16.55
C LEU A 69 -16.66 -1.56 16.57
N LEU A 70 -17.74 -2.30 16.84
CA LEU A 70 -19.14 -1.89 16.97
C LEU A 70 -19.95 -2.06 15.68
N GLY A 71 -20.90 -2.99 15.77
CA GLY A 71 -21.79 -3.35 14.69
C GLY A 71 -22.64 -2.19 14.23
N GLU A 72 -22.60 -1.91 12.94
CA GLU A 72 -23.76 -1.92 12.07
C GLU A 72 -23.23 -1.99 10.65
N GLN A 73 -23.70 -2.95 9.86
CA GLN A 73 -23.27 -3.08 8.48
C GLN A 73 -23.85 -1.92 7.66
N HIS A 74 -23.00 -0.94 7.36
CA HIS A 74 -23.10 -0.21 6.10
C HIS A 74 -21.74 -0.31 5.42
N VAL A 75 -21.52 -1.45 4.77
CA VAL A 75 -20.51 -1.57 3.72
C VAL A 75 -21.01 -0.71 2.57
N HIS A 76 -20.72 0.58 2.58
CA HIS A 76 -20.74 1.39 1.37
C HIS A 76 -19.50 1.00 0.56
N GLY A 77 -19.49 -0.24 0.10
CA GLY A 77 -18.60 -0.67 -0.96
C GLY A 77 -18.99 0.13 -2.18
N GLN A 78 -18.24 1.19 -2.46
CA GLN A 78 -18.37 1.92 -3.71
C GLN A 78 -18.06 0.91 -4.82
N HIS A 79 -19.12 0.42 -5.45
CA HIS A 79 -19.04 -0.44 -6.60
C HIS A 79 -18.39 0.38 -7.73
N TRP A 80 -17.16 0.06 -8.06
CA TRP A 80 -16.41 0.70 -9.13
C TRP A 80 -17.06 0.38 -10.48
N SER A 81 -17.94 1.26 -10.96
CA SER A 81 -18.50 1.15 -12.31
C SER A 81 -17.51 1.69 -13.36
N SER A 82 -17.42 0.99 -14.50
CA SER A 82 -16.55 1.34 -15.63
C SER A 82 -16.91 2.68 -16.27
N GLU A 83 -18.14 3.15 -16.09
CA GLU A 83 -18.65 4.36 -16.73
C GLU A 83 -18.39 5.59 -15.85
N GLY A 84 -17.63 6.55 -16.40
CA GLY A 84 -17.14 7.72 -15.69
C GLY A 84 -18.24 8.67 -15.21
N ARG A 85 -17.95 9.26 -14.04
CA ARG A 85 -18.60 10.40 -13.36
C ARG A 85 -19.65 10.00 -12.32
N MET A 86 -19.32 10.16 -11.03
CA MET A 86 -20.15 10.91 -10.08
C MET A 86 -19.36 11.36 -8.84
N LEU A 87 -19.54 12.66 -8.54
CA LEU A 87 -19.62 13.37 -7.26
C LEU A 87 -18.84 12.82 -6.05
N GLY A 88 -17.78 13.56 -5.67
CA GLY A 88 -17.24 13.55 -4.31
C GLY A 88 -16.23 12.46 -3.94
N SER A 89 -15.87 11.58 -4.88
CA SER A 89 -14.87 10.53 -4.67
C SER A 89 -13.45 11.01 -4.99
N ALA A 90 -12.46 10.50 -4.25
CA ALA A 90 -11.05 10.73 -4.54
C ALA A 90 -10.75 10.44 -6.03
N PRO A 91 -9.84 11.21 -6.68
CA PRO A 91 -9.53 11.01 -8.09
C PRO A 91 -9.10 9.55 -8.33
N ARG A 92 -9.50 8.97 -9.47
CA ARG A 92 -9.03 7.64 -9.85
C ARG A 92 -7.51 7.71 -10.06
N PRO A 93 -6.69 6.90 -9.36
CA PRO A 93 -5.26 6.86 -9.63
C PRO A 93 -5.06 6.30 -11.04
N ASP A 94 -4.11 6.85 -11.80
CA ASP A 94 -3.69 6.25 -13.06
C ASP A 94 -3.16 4.84 -12.77
N LEU A 95 -3.84 3.81 -13.29
CA LEU A 95 -3.49 2.41 -13.06
C LEU A 95 -2.07 2.06 -13.49
N LYS A 96 -1.54 2.76 -14.50
CA LYS A 96 -0.16 2.59 -14.95
C LYS A 96 0.81 3.15 -13.91
N ALA A 97 0.56 4.36 -13.44
CA ALA A 97 1.34 4.99 -12.38
C ALA A 97 1.27 4.18 -11.08
N LEU A 98 0.07 3.72 -10.70
CA LEU A 98 -0.14 2.93 -9.49
C LEU A 98 0.62 1.60 -9.51
N LYS A 99 0.58 0.88 -10.64
CA LYS A 99 1.37 -0.36 -10.81
C LYS A 99 2.86 -0.06 -10.70
N GLN A 100 3.32 1.04 -11.29
CA GLN A 100 4.73 1.42 -11.23
C GLN A 100 5.17 1.82 -9.81
N SER A 101 4.31 2.50 -9.04
CA SER A 101 4.58 2.90 -7.66
C SER A 101 4.49 1.74 -6.65
N LEU A 102 3.74 0.68 -6.96
CA LEU A 102 3.59 -0.51 -6.12
C LEU A 102 4.42 -1.72 -6.56
N CYS A 103 5.02 -1.68 -7.75
CA CYS A 103 6.03 -2.64 -8.18
C CYS A 103 7.37 -2.26 -7.54
N TRP A 104 7.74 -3.00 -6.49
CA TRP A 104 9.05 -2.98 -5.85
C TRP A 104 10.02 -3.86 -6.62
#